data_AF-A0A4R6IKD6-F1
#
_entry.id   AF-A0A4R6IKD6-F1
#
_cell.length_a   1.000
_cell.length_b   1.000
_cell.length_c   1.000
_cell.angle_alpha   90.00
_cell.angle_beta   90.00
_cell.angle_gamma   90.00
#
_symmetry.space_group_name_H-M   'P 1'
#
loop_
_entity.id
_entity.type
_entity.pdbx_description
1 polymer ?
#
loop_
_entity_poly.entity_id
_entity_poly.type
_entity_poly.pdbx_seq_one_letter_code
_entity_poly.pdbx_strand_id
1 'polypeptide(L)'
;MVSGQWLNLTFNTNTSTTYMASTTSTRDRMQQGIYVVINPFVKGLIKIGLTPNAVTTIGLFLNIGVAVIFIFGAEKTNRGDLSFVGWGGALVLFAGLFDMLDGQVARIGNMSSTFGAMYDSVLDRYSELILFLGICYYLVAHHYFLSSLFAFIALMGSMMVSYTRARAEGLGVQSKGGLMQRPERVITIGITAIACGVAGHFMGGDYKIFVPGISFHVFETMSIFTIPLTIMAVMTNITAINRLRDAKKALNIKDAESKKATYGKAVSISAILITLVLSFSGSSTAFAQTDTSDPSPVKFPTPKGIANELFYLQRDPNSNTIIYELNLDSKGNVDADEPVLVYWMRYHDGGEKKDLSYIQRKFAYGLQTKDLGNGQFELRFVSHKKLPLYLIKSDTDKKYHVYITVNNKKIQLDRVFVRIEGGSFWLPNVKYVELKGTNATGSTQIVERIKV
;
A
#
# COMPACT_ATOMS: atom_id res chain seq x y z
N MET A 1 16.41 1.91 5.04
CA MET A 1 16.69 2.54 6.34
C MET A 1 15.43 2.48 7.19
N VAL A 2 15.35 1.50 8.10
CA VAL A 2 14.24 1.36 9.04
C VAL A 2 14.76 1.84 10.40
N SER A 3 14.56 3.12 10.70
CA SER A 3 14.68 3.59 12.08
C SER A 3 13.40 3.18 12.80
N GLY A 4 13.48 2.18 13.66
CA GLY A 4 12.49 1.96 14.71
C GLY A 4 12.52 3.13 15.66
N GLN A 5 11.82 4.22 15.34
CA GLN A 5 11.54 5.29 16.28
C GLN A 5 10.41 4.83 17.20
N TRP A 6 10.83 4.19 18.29
CA TRP A 6 10.22 4.30 19.61
C TRP A 6 11.30 4.90 20.51
N LEU A 7 11.14 6.18 20.86
CA LEU A 7 11.97 6.95 21.81
C LEU A 7 13.49 6.93 21.56
N ASN A 8 13.97 7.86 20.73
CA ASN A 8 15.35 8.33 20.79
C ASN A 8 15.53 9.16 22.07
N LEU A 9 15.93 8.53 23.17
CA LEU A 9 16.63 9.21 24.27
C LEU A 9 18.13 9.02 24.05
N THR A 10 18.68 9.77 23.10
CA THR A 10 20.12 10.00 23.02
C THR A 10 20.48 10.98 24.13
N PHE A 11 21.13 10.51 25.19
CA PHE A 11 21.81 11.37 26.15
C PHE A 11 23.00 12.05 25.45
N ASN A 12 22.81 13.29 25.03
CA ASN A 12 23.92 14.15 24.61
C ASN A 12 24.51 14.78 25.87
N THR A 13 25.63 14.23 26.36
CA THR A 13 26.41 14.84 27.44
C THR A 13 27.19 16.02 26.87
N ASN A 14 26.57 17.20 26.84
CA ASN A 14 27.22 18.52 26.96
C ASN A 14 26.24 19.61 26.53
N THR A 15 25.53 20.18 27.50
CA THR A 15 25.27 21.63 27.63
C THR A 15 24.37 21.83 28.84
N SER A 16 24.91 22.51 29.85
CA SER A 16 24.22 22.94 31.05
C SER A 16 23.17 24.00 30.72
N THR A 17 21.87 23.69 30.83
CA THR A 17 20.84 24.69 31.20
C THR A 17 19.50 24.03 31.56
N THR A 18 19.13 24.17 32.83
CA THR A 18 17.80 24.27 33.44
C THR A 18 16.58 24.01 32.54
N TYR A 19 15.84 22.89 32.69
CA TYR A 19 14.36 22.84 32.54
C TYR A 19 13.76 21.55 33.16
N MET A 20 12.72 21.75 33.99
CA MET A 20 11.55 20.89 34.27
C MET A 20 11.75 19.38 34.51
N ALA A 21 11.58 18.96 35.77
CA ALA A 21 11.32 17.57 36.14
C ALA A 21 10.08 17.04 35.40
N SER A 22 10.27 16.15 34.41
CA SER A 22 9.17 15.44 33.76
C SER A 22 8.60 14.40 34.72
N THR A 23 7.32 14.54 35.05
CA THR A 23 6.55 13.52 35.77
C THR A 23 6.58 12.21 34.97
N THR A 24 7.30 11.20 35.45
CA THR A 24 7.27 9.84 34.87
C THR A 24 5.83 9.34 34.89
N SER A 25 5.27 9.09 33.70
CA SER A 25 3.90 8.64 33.53
C SER A 25 3.71 7.24 34.14
N THR A 26 2.52 6.93 34.66
CA THR A 26 2.15 5.57 35.11
C THR A 26 2.43 4.51 34.03
N ARG A 27 2.35 4.88 32.75
CA ARG A 27 2.74 4.02 31.61
C ARG A 27 4.23 3.69 31.59
N ASP A 28 5.10 4.64 31.90
CA ASP A 28 6.56 4.44 31.91
C ASP A 28 6.95 3.48 33.05
N ARG A 29 6.27 3.57 34.20
CA ARG A 29 6.47 2.67 35.34
C ARG A 29 6.00 1.24 35.05
N MET A 30 4.85 1.08 34.38
CA MET A 30 4.37 -0.23 33.95
C MET A 30 5.27 -0.86 32.89
N GLN A 31 5.75 -0.06 31.92
CA GLN A 31 6.71 -0.54 30.92
C GLN A 31 8.03 -0.97 31.55
N GLN A 32 8.58 -0.19 32.48
CA GLN A 32 9.80 -0.58 33.21
C GLN A 32 9.60 -1.87 34.02
N GLY A 33 8.44 -2.07 34.64
CA GLY A 33 8.12 -3.32 35.35
C GLY A 33 8.14 -4.55 34.43
N ILE A 34 7.57 -4.45 33.23
CA ILE A 34 7.58 -5.53 32.23
C ILE A 34 9.02 -5.87 31.82
N TYR A 35 9.88 -4.86 31.60
CA TYR A 35 11.29 -5.09 31.26
C TYR A 35 12.08 -5.76 32.37
N VAL A 36 11.82 -5.42 33.64
CA VAL A 36 12.50 -6.07 34.78
C VAL A 36 12.21 -7.57 34.80
N VAL A 37 10.98 -7.98 34.47
CA VAL A 37 10.59 -9.40 34.44
C VAL A 37 11.10 -10.10 33.19
N ILE A 38 11.01 -9.49 32.01
CA ILE A 38 11.35 -10.14 30.74
C ILE A 38 12.88 -10.22 30.50
N ASN A 39 13.64 -9.21 30.91
CA ASN A 39 15.07 -9.11 30.59
C ASN A 39 15.92 -10.28 31.10
N PRO A 40 15.73 -10.82 32.31
CA PRO A 40 16.43 -12.01 32.78
C PRO A 40 16.21 -13.22 31.86
N PHE A 41 14.98 -13.45 31.40
CA PHE A 41 14.66 -14.53 30.47
C PHE A 41 15.33 -14.32 29.12
N VAL A 42 15.24 -13.10 28.57
CA VAL A 42 15.90 -12.76 27.29
C VAL A 42 17.41 -12.96 27.37
N LYS A 43 18.06 -12.52 28.45
CA LYS A 43 19.49 -12.75 28.68
C LYS A 43 19.82 -14.24 28.82
N GLY A 44 18.95 -15.02 29.45
CA GLY A 44 19.05 -16.47 29.52
C GLY A 44 19.03 -17.13 28.14
N LEU A 45 18.07 -16.76 27.29
CA LEU A 45 17.97 -17.26 25.91
C LEU A 45 19.23 -16.91 25.08
N ILE A 46 19.71 -15.68 25.21
CA ILE A 46 20.95 -15.23 24.55
C ILE A 46 22.15 -16.06 25.04
N LYS A 47 22.24 -16.33 26.35
CA LYS A 47 23.33 -17.13 26.94
C LYS A 47 23.33 -18.58 26.44
N ILE A 48 22.15 -19.14 26.16
CA ILE A 48 22.00 -20.49 25.59
C ILE A 48 22.29 -20.49 24.07
N GLY A 49 22.49 -19.32 23.45
CA GLY A 49 22.82 -19.19 22.04
C GLY A 49 21.60 -19.20 21.11
N LEU A 50 20.40 -18.97 21.65
CA LEU A 50 19.19 -18.86 20.83
C LEU A 50 19.22 -17.56 20.01
N THR A 51 19.14 -17.70 18.69
CA THR A 51 19.01 -16.58 17.77
C THR A 51 17.56 -16.08 17.73
N PRO A 52 17.31 -14.81 17.34
CA PRO A 52 15.94 -14.30 17.18
C PRO A 52 15.09 -15.17 16.25
N ASN A 53 15.64 -15.57 15.10
CA ASN A 53 14.94 -16.42 14.14
C ASN A 53 14.56 -17.78 14.75
N ALA A 54 15.43 -18.38 15.57
CA ALA A 54 15.10 -19.63 16.26
C ALA A 54 13.95 -19.45 17.24
N VAL A 55 13.89 -18.33 17.98
CA VAL A 55 12.78 -18.00 18.88
C VAL A 55 11.47 -17.85 18.10
N THR A 56 11.48 -17.14 16.97
CA THR A 56 10.32 -17.03 16.07
C THR A 56 9.88 -18.41 15.55
N THR A 57 10.82 -19.26 15.13
CA THR A 57 10.52 -20.62 14.65
C THR A 57 9.89 -21.49 15.76
N ILE A 58 10.37 -21.36 17.01
CA ILE A 58 9.74 -22.03 18.15
C ILE A 58 8.30 -21.55 18.34
N GLY A 59 8.07 -20.23 18.25
CA GLY A 59 6.71 -19.64 18.28
C GLY A 59 5.77 -20.24 17.23
N LEU A 60 6.26 -20.45 16.00
CA LEU A 60 5.51 -21.14 14.94
C LEU A 60 5.14 -22.57 15.33
N PHE A 61 6.10 -23.36 15.82
CA PHE A 61 5.83 -24.74 16.25
C PHE A 61 4.86 -24.81 17.44
N LEU A 62 4.92 -23.85 18.37
CA LEU A 62 3.94 -23.75 19.45
C LEU A 62 2.52 -23.47 18.91
N ASN A 63 2.38 -22.59 17.91
CA ASN A 63 1.10 -22.34 17.25
C ASN A 63 0.60 -23.55 16.43
N ILE A 64 1.49 -24.35 15.83
CA ILE A 64 1.13 -25.66 15.27
C ILE A 64 0.60 -26.57 16.37
N GLY A 65 1.25 -26.60 17.54
CA GLY A 65 0.79 -27.32 18.72
C GLY A 65 -0.62 -26.89 19.16
N VAL A 66 -0.92 -25.59 19.15
CA VAL A 66 -2.28 -25.08 19.43
C VAL A 66 -3.28 -25.69 18.46
N ALA A 67 -2.99 -25.64 17.16
CA ALA A 67 -3.88 -26.21 16.15
C ALA A 67 -4.10 -27.70 16.35
N VAL A 68 -3.05 -28.45 16.68
CA VAL A 68 -3.13 -29.88 17.01
C VAL A 68 -4.01 -30.13 18.23
N ILE A 69 -3.89 -29.34 19.31
CA ILE A 69 -4.74 -29.48 20.50
C ILE A 69 -6.22 -29.29 20.14
N PHE A 70 -6.55 -28.25 19.36
CA PHE A 70 -7.92 -28.03 18.91
C PHE A 70 -8.40 -29.15 17.98
N ILE A 71 -7.62 -29.59 17.00
CA ILE A 71 -8.03 -30.66 16.09
C ILE A 71 -8.20 -31.98 16.85
N PHE A 72 -7.27 -32.33 17.73
CA PHE A 72 -7.38 -33.55 18.52
C PHE A 72 -8.57 -33.50 19.49
N GLY A 73 -8.82 -32.35 20.12
CA GLY A 73 -10.01 -32.12 20.94
C GLY A 73 -11.31 -32.18 20.13
N ALA A 74 -11.28 -31.90 18.84
CA ALA A 74 -12.43 -32.06 17.96
C ALA A 74 -12.74 -33.54 17.65
N GLU A 75 -11.69 -34.35 17.49
CA GLU A 75 -11.82 -35.76 17.08
C GLU A 75 -12.03 -36.74 18.25
N LYS A 76 -11.47 -36.43 19.43
CA LYS A 76 -11.41 -37.35 20.57
C LYS A 76 -12.43 -37.09 21.66
N THR A 77 -13.02 -35.91 21.64
CA THR A 77 -13.90 -35.45 22.71
C THR A 77 -15.27 -35.10 22.17
N ASN A 78 -16.25 -35.13 23.07
CA ASN A 78 -17.60 -34.71 22.76
C ASN A 78 -17.71 -33.20 22.94
N ARG A 79 -18.76 -32.61 22.34
CA ARG A 79 -19.05 -31.16 22.41
C ARG A 79 -19.02 -30.55 23.82
N GLY A 80 -19.37 -31.33 24.85
CA GLY A 80 -19.37 -30.90 26.25
C GLY A 80 -18.02 -30.95 26.97
N ASP A 81 -16.96 -31.49 26.36
CA ASP A 81 -15.62 -31.47 26.95
C ASP A 81 -14.80 -30.29 26.39
N LEU A 82 -14.74 -29.22 27.17
CA LEU A 82 -14.07 -27.97 26.81
C LEU A 82 -12.62 -27.90 27.35
N SER A 83 -12.09 -29.00 27.89
CA SER A 83 -10.73 -29.03 28.46
C SER A 83 -9.67 -28.71 27.41
N PHE A 84 -9.81 -29.25 26.19
CA PHE A 84 -8.91 -28.98 25.07
C PHE A 84 -8.95 -27.51 24.61
N VAL A 85 -10.11 -26.84 24.70
CA VAL A 85 -10.22 -25.40 24.46
C VAL A 85 -9.39 -24.64 25.51
N GLY A 86 -9.49 -25.03 26.78
CA GLY A 86 -8.70 -24.45 27.86
C GLY A 86 -7.19 -24.61 27.67
N TRP A 87 -6.73 -25.84 27.39
CA TRP A 87 -5.32 -26.13 27.11
C TRP A 87 -4.80 -25.43 25.85
N GLY A 88 -5.63 -25.38 24.80
CA GLY A 88 -5.34 -24.60 23.60
C GLY A 88 -5.13 -23.12 23.93
N GLY A 89 -6.01 -22.54 24.74
CA GLY A 89 -5.90 -21.16 25.23
C GLY A 89 -4.62 -20.90 26.03
N ALA A 90 -4.25 -21.82 26.92
CA ALA A 90 -3.01 -21.73 27.69
C ALA A 90 -1.78 -21.74 26.77
N LEU A 91 -1.76 -22.64 25.77
CA LEU A 91 -0.67 -22.71 24.81
C LEU A 91 -0.64 -21.49 23.88
N VAL A 92 -1.78 -20.88 23.52
CA VAL A 92 -1.83 -19.59 22.78
C VAL A 92 -1.11 -18.48 23.54
N LEU A 93 -1.40 -18.31 24.83
CA LEU A 93 -0.73 -17.28 25.65
C LEU A 93 0.77 -17.56 25.78
N PHE A 94 1.13 -18.84 25.95
CA PHE A 94 2.53 -19.24 26.03
C PHE A 94 3.28 -19.01 24.71
N ALA A 95 2.69 -19.39 23.57
CA ALA A 95 3.25 -19.14 22.24
C ALA A 95 3.41 -17.63 21.97
N GLY A 96 2.41 -16.83 22.35
CA GLY A 96 2.45 -15.37 22.23
C GLY A 96 3.58 -14.71 23.02
N LEU A 97 4.10 -15.36 24.07
CA LEU A 97 5.30 -14.88 24.76
C LEU A 97 6.54 -15.02 23.87
N PHE A 98 6.72 -16.14 23.16
CA PHE A 98 7.87 -16.35 22.27
C PHE A 98 7.88 -15.34 21.11
N ASP A 99 6.70 -15.05 20.54
CA ASP A 99 6.50 -14.02 19.51
C ASP A 99 6.83 -12.60 20.01
N MET A 100 6.82 -12.35 21.33
CA MET A 100 7.26 -11.08 21.91
C MET A 100 8.75 -11.08 22.26
N LEU A 101 9.32 -12.27 22.52
CA LEU A 101 10.70 -12.44 22.95
C LEU A 101 11.70 -12.32 21.80
N ASP A 102 11.38 -12.77 20.59
CA ASP A 102 12.30 -12.72 19.44
C ASP A 102 12.81 -11.31 19.13
N GLY A 103 11.93 -10.30 19.14
CA GLY A 103 12.28 -8.90 18.96
C GLY A 103 13.09 -8.34 20.12
N GLN A 104 12.88 -8.83 21.35
CA GLN A 104 13.72 -8.45 22.50
C GLN A 104 15.09 -9.11 22.44
N VAL A 105 15.18 -10.39 22.05
CA VAL A 105 16.43 -11.11 21.81
C VAL A 105 17.23 -10.41 20.70
N ALA A 106 16.58 -9.96 19.63
CA ALA A 106 17.23 -9.21 18.56
C ALA A 106 17.78 -7.85 19.02
N ARG A 107 17.04 -7.13 19.88
CA ARG A 107 17.46 -5.81 20.39
C ARG A 107 18.55 -5.91 21.45
N ILE A 108 18.32 -6.72 22.49
CA ILE A 108 19.24 -6.87 23.63
C ILE A 108 20.49 -7.64 23.23
N GLY A 109 20.35 -8.65 22.37
CA GLY A 109 21.47 -9.44 21.86
C GLY A 109 22.25 -8.76 20.73
N ASN A 110 21.86 -7.55 20.30
CA ASN A 110 22.45 -6.84 19.16
C ASN A 110 22.49 -7.70 17.87
N MET A 111 21.45 -8.52 17.67
CA MET A 111 21.27 -9.46 16.55
C MET A 111 20.16 -9.02 15.58
N SER A 112 19.82 -7.73 15.58
CA SER A 112 18.77 -7.18 14.72
C SER A 112 19.20 -7.17 13.25
N SER A 113 18.36 -7.72 12.35
CA SER A 113 18.62 -7.72 10.91
C SER A 113 17.36 -7.45 10.10
N THR A 114 17.52 -6.93 8.87
CA THR A 114 16.40 -6.67 7.95
C THR A 114 15.71 -7.97 7.52
N PHE A 115 16.48 -9.04 7.28
CA PHE A 115 15.92 -10.36 7.00
C PHE A 115 15.18 -10.92 8.22
N GLY A 116 15.74 -10.80 9.42
CA GLY A 116 15.07 -11.23 10.65
C GLY A 116 13.71 -10.55 10.86
N ALA A 117 13.63 -9.24 10.61
CA ALA A 117 12.35 -8.52 10.68
C ALA A 117 11.32 -8.99 9.62
N MET A 118 11.77 -9.37 8.42
CA MET A 118 10.91 -9.97 7.39
C MET A 118 10.50 -11.40 7.78
N TYR A 119 11.42 -12.18 8.35
CA TYR A 119 11.20 -13.56 8.79
C TYR A 119 10.17 -13.63 9.92
N ASP A 120 10.38 -12.87 10.99
CA ASP A 120 9.44 -12.62 12.10
C ASP A 120 8.06 -12.27 11.55
N SER A 121 8.02 -11.21 10.72
CA SER A 121 6.80 -10.80 10.06
C SER A 121 6.11 -11.94 9.32
N VAL A 122 6.77 -12.68 8.43
CA VAL A 122 6.13 -13.74 7.65
C VAL A 122 5.62 -14.86 8.55
N LEU A 123 6.43 -15.32 9.50
CA LEU A 123 6.05 -16.41 10.40
C LEU A 123 4.88 -16.03 11.30
N ASP A 124 4.78 -14.79 11.76
CA ASP A 124 3.61 -14.32 12.51
C ASP A 124 2.29 -14.56 11.80
N ARG A 125 2.26 -14.32 10.48
CA ARG A 125 1.05 -14.56 9.68
C ARG A 125 0.76 -16.05 9.58
N TYR A 126 1.78 -16.88 9.37
CA TYR A 126 1.60 -18.34 9.34
C TYR A 126 1.13 -18.89 10.69
N SER A 127 1.74 -18.43 11.79
CA SER A 127 1.33 -18.76 13.17
C SER A 127 -0.14 -18.44 13.41
N GLU A 128 -0.59 -17.24 13.06
CA GLU A 128 -2.02 -16.88 13.19
C GLU A 128 -2.92 -17.73 12.28
N LEU A 129 -2.54 -17.95 11.02
CA LEU A 129 -3.31 -18.78 10.07
C LEU A 129 -3.51 -20.20 10.61
N ILE A 130 -2.45 -20.81 11.13
CA ILE A 130 -2.47 -22.17 11.67
C ILE A 130 -3.29 -22.24 12.96
N LEU A 131 -3.11 -21.27 13.87
CA LEU A 131 -3.92 -21.16 15.09
C LEU A 131 -5.41 -21.08 14.76
N PHE A 132 -5.80 -20.19 13.83
CA PHE A 132 -7.21 -20.04 13.44
C PHE A 132 -7.75 -21.26 12.69
N LEU A 133 -6.91 -21.97 11.93
CA LEU A 133 -7.30 -23.23 11.30
C LEU A 133 -7.77 -24.24 12.35
N GLY A 134 -7.00 -24.43 13.43
CA GLY A 134 -7.38 -25.32 14.53
C GLY A 134 -8.69 -24.91 15.20
N ILE A 135 -8.85 -23.62 15.52
CA ILE A 135 -10.09 -23.08 16.10
C ILE A 135 -11.29 -23.31 15.17
N CYS A 136 -11.15 -22.98 13.88
CA CYS A 136 -12.22 -23.16 12.91
C CYS A 136 -12.61 -24.63 12.77
N TYR A 137 -11.62 -25.53 12.70
CA TYR A 137 -11.85 -26.97 12.65
C TYR A 137 -12.65 -27.45 13.86
N TYR A 138 -12.21 -27.11 15.07
CA TYR A 138 -12.89 -27.49 16.31
C TYR A 138 -14.34 -27.00 16.35
N LEU A 139 -14.59 -25.76 15.94
CA LEU A 139 -15.92 -25.18 15.91
C LEU A 139 -16.82 -25.88 14.88
N VAL A 140 -16.31 -26.18 13.68
CA VAL A 140 -17.09 -26.87 12.64
C VAL A 140 -17.42 -28.30 13.06
N ALA A 141 -16.43 -29.05 13.55
CA ALA A 141 -16.58 -30.45 13.97
C ALA A 141 -17.65 -30.62 15.07
N HIS A 142 -17.74 -29.67 16.00
CA HIS A 142 -18.74 -29.66 17.07
C HIS A 142 -20.07 -28.97 16.71
N HIS A 143 -20.31 -28.70 15.42
CA HIS A 143 -21.53 -28.07 14.89
C HIS A 143 -21.78 -26.62 15.36
N TYR A 144 -20.72 -25.85 15.65
CA TYR A 144 -20.77 -24.41 15.90
C TYR A 144 -20.51 -23.59 14.61
N PHE A 145 -21.23 -23.90 13.53
CA PHE A 145 -21.00 -23.34 12.20
C PHE A 145 -20.99 -21.81 12.16
N LEU A 146 -21.92 -21.15 12.85
CA LEU A 146 -21.96 -19.68 12.88
C LEU A 146 -20.73 -19.10 13.60
N SER A 147 -20.28 -19.74 14.68
CA SER A 147 -19.07 -19.32 15.39
C SER A 147 -17.80 -19.53 14.56
N SER A 148 -17.72 -20.64 13.80
CA SER A 148 -16.58 -20.86 12.89
C SER A 148 -16.53 -19.82 11.76
N LEU A 149 -17.69 -19.36 11.26
CA LEU A 149 -17.74 -18.28 10.28
C LEU A 149 -17.18 -16.98 10.87
N PHE A 150 -17.54 -16.63 12.10
CA PHE A 150 -16.96 -15.46 12.77
C PHE A 150 -15.47 -15.62 13.08
N ALA A 151 -15.02 -16.83 13.45
CA ALA A 151 -13.59 -17.13 13.59
C ALA A 151 -12.83 -16.90 12.28
N PHE A 152 -13.39 -17.33 11.15
CA PHE A 152 -12.82 -17.08 9.82
C PHE A 152 -12.81 -15.59 9.45
N ILE A 153 -13.88 -14.84 9.77
CA ILE A 153 -13.93 -13.38 9.58
C ILE A 153 -12.87 -12.68 10.45
N ALA A 154 -12.63 -13.17 11.68
CA ALA A 154 -11.56 -12.68 12.53
C ALA A 154 -10.18 -12.95 11.95
N LEU A 155 -9.95 -14.13 11.35
CA LEU A 155 -8.73 -14.43 10.62
C LEU A 155 -8.52 -13.45 9.45
N MET A 156 -9.55 -13.24 8.62
CA MET A 156 -9.50 -12.26 7.52
C MET A 156 -9.14 -10.86 8.03
N GLY A 157 -9.81 -10.42 9.10
CA GLY A 157 -9.54 -9.13 9.73
C GLY A 157 -8.11 -9.04 10.23
N SER A 158 -7.61 -10.09 10.89
CA SER A 158 -6.23 -10.16 11.40
C SER A 158 -5.19 -9.97 10.28
N MET A 159 -5.38 -10.69 9.17
CA MET A 159 -4.52 -10.58 7.98
C MET A 159 -4.56 -9.18 7.38
N MET A 160 -5.75 -8.56 7.30
CA MET A 160 -5.90 -7.20 6.76
C MET A 160 -5.30 -6.14 7.68
N VAL A 161 -5.39 -6.29 9.00
CA VAL A 161 -4.72 -5.38 9.96
C VAL A 161 -3.21 -5.36 9.73
N SER A 162 -2.59 -6.53 9.54
CA SER A 162 -1.15 -6.65 9.29
C SER A 162 -0.75 -6.16 7.89
N TYR A 163 -1.52 -6.53 6.86
CA TYR A 163 -1.23 -6.15 5.48
C TYR A 163 -1.37 -4.64 5.23
N THR A 164 -2.45 -4.02 5.72
CA THR A 164 -2.67 -2.57 5.55
C THR A 164 -1.54 -1.75 6.17
N ARG A 165 -1.04 -2.17 7.33
CA ARG A 165 0.13 -1.55 7.96
C ARG A 165 1.38 -1.71 7.11
N ALA A 166 1.74 -2.94 6.75
CA ALA A 166 2.94 -3.21 5.97
C ALA A 166 2.93 -2.47 4.61
N ARG A 167 1.76 -2.40 3.96
CA ARG A 167 1.59 -1.67 2.70
C ARG A 167 1.70 -0.16 2.88
N ALA A 168 1.13 0.40 3.94
CA ALA A 168 1.28 1.82 4.25
C ALA A 168 2.75 2.19 4.53
N GLU A 169 3.43 1.40 5.35
CA GLU A 169 4.85 1.58 5.65
C GLU A 169 5.72 1.46 4.39
N GLY A 170 5.40 0.51 3.49
CA GLY A 170 6.04 0.38 2.18
C GLY A 170 5.81 1.55 1.23
N LEU A 171 4.73 2.33 1.42
CA LEU A 171 4.49 3.60 0.74
C LEU A 171 5.14 4.80 1.47
N GLY A 172 5.90 4.52 2.53
CA GLY A 172 6.61 5.51 3.35
C GLY A 172 5.68 6.35 4.20
N VAL A 173 4.61 5.74 4.72
CA VAL A 173 3.67 6.35 5.68
C VAL A 173 3.54 5.43 6.89
N GLN A 174 3.70 5.97 8.10
CA GLN A 174 3.51 5.18 9.30
C GLN A 174 2.02 4.95 9.55
N SER A 175 1.64 3.69 9.74
CA SER A 175 0.29 3.30 10.18
C SER A 175 0.41 2.64 11.56
N LYS A 176 0.45 3.48 12.60
CA LYS A 176 0.52 3.06 14.01
C LYS A 176 -0.84 3.31 14.66
N GLY A 177 -1.49 2.26 15.17
CA GLY A 177 -2.77 2.37 15.86
C GLY A 177 -3.77 1.26 15.50
N GLY A 178 -4.95 1.32 16.11
CA GLY A 178 -5.99 0.30 15.97
C GLY A 178 -6.28 -0.42 17.29
N LEU A 179 -7.55 -0.71 17.51
CA LEU A 179 -8.05 -1.28 18.77
C LEU A 179 -7.79 -2.79 18.90
N MET A 180 -7.51 -3.48 17.78
CA MET A 180 -7.35 -4.94 17.76
C MET A 180 -6.07 -5.35 17.03
N GLN A 181 -4.92 -5.05 17.64
CA GLN A 181 -3.60 -5.47 17.15
C GLN A 181 -3.28 -6.88 17.66
N ARG A 182 -2.07 -7.36 17.37
CA ARG A 182 -1.70 -8.75 17.65
C ARG A 182 -1.75 -9.10 19.15
N PRO A 183 -1.17 -8.31 20.07
CA PRO A 183 -1.24 -8.63 21.50
C PRO A 183 -2.68 -8.73 22.00
N GLU A 184 -3.56 -7.82 21.57
CA GLU A 184 -4.96 -7.83 21.98
C GLU A 184 -5.69 -9.08 21.48
N ARG A 185 -5.40 -9.55 20.26
CA ARG A 185 -5.97 -10.78 19.71
C ARG A 185 -5.50 -12.02 20.47
N VAL A 186 -4.19 -12.15 20.69
CA VAL A 186 -3.59 -13.29 21.42
C VAL A 186 -4.16 -13.37 22.83
N ILE A 187 -4.25 -12.23 23.53
CA ILE A 187 -4.83 -12.15 24.87
C ILE A 187 -6.31 -12.53 24.84
N THR A 188 -7.08 -11.99 23.89
CA THR A 188 -8.51 -12.29 23.76
C THR A 188 -8.74 -13.78 23.54
N ILE A 189 -8.08 -14.40 22.57
CA ILE A 189 -8.21 -15.82 22.26
C ILE A 189 -7.77 -16.66 23.47
N GLY A 190 -6.59 -16.40 24.01
CA GLY A 190 -6.00 -17.21 25.08
C GLY A 190 -6.80 -17.17 26.38
N ILE A 191 -7.12 -15.96 26.89
CA ILE A 191 -7.87 -15.81 28.15
C ILE A 191 -9.27 -16.38 28.02
N THR A 192 -9.97 -16.10 26.91
CA THR A 192 -11.37 -16.55 26.76
C THR A 192 -11.47 -18.06 26.54
N ALA A 193 -10.48 -18.67 25.87
CA ALA A 193 -10.38 -20.11 25.74
C ALA A 193 -10.09 -20.80 27.09
N ILE A 194 -9.16 -20.26 27.90
CA ILE A 194 -8.91 -20.74 29.27
C ILE A 194 -10.18 -20.60 30.13
N ALA A 195 -10.80 -19.42 30.11
CA ALA A 195 -12.04 -19.18 30.84
C ALA A 195 -13.15 -20.15 30.43
N CYS A 196 -13.25 -20.47 29.13
CA CYS A 196 -14.19 -21.46 28.61
C CYS A 196 -13.90 -22.88 29.13
N GLY A 197 -12.62 -23.31 29.14
CA GLY A 197 -12.24 -24.61 29.69
C GLY A 197 -12.49 -24.73 31.19
N VAL A 198 -12.15 -23.68 31.95
CA VAL A 198 -12.40 -23.59 33.40
C VAL A 198 -13.90 -23.59 33.70
N ALA A 199 -14.68 -22.79 32.97
CA ALA A 199 -16.14 -22.78 33.11
C ALA A 199 -16.76 -24.12 32.74
N GLY A 200 -16.25 -24.80 31.70
CA GLY A 200 -16.66 -26.17 31.36
C GLY A 200 -16.46 -27.15 32.50
N HIS A 201 -15.38 -27.02 33.27
CA HIS A 201 -15.12 -27.86 34.44
C HIS A 201 -16.11 -27.60 35.59
N PHE A 202 -16.46 -26.34 35.87
CA PHE A 202 -17.33 -25.99 37.00
C PHE A 202 -18.83 -26.04 36.68
N MET A 203 -19.23 -25.63 35.48
CA MET A 203 -20.63 -25.48 35.06
C MET A 203 -21.12 -26.64 34.19
N GLY A 204 -20.20 -27.46 33.67
CA GLY A 204 -20.46 -28.43 32.60
C GLY A 204 -20.39 -27.78 31.21
N GLY A 205 -19.88 -28.49 30.21
CA GLY A 205 -19.78 -27.94 28.84
C GLY A 205 -21.12 -27.80 28.12
N ASP A 206 -22.16 -28.53 28.55
CA ASP A 206 -23.51 -28.48 27.96
C ASP A 206 -24.45 -27.48 28.63
N TYR A 207 -23.96 -26.65 29.57
CA TYR A 207 -24.79 -25.66 30.23
C TYR A 207 -25.37 -24.66 29.22
N LYS A 208 -26.70 -24.51 29.22
CA LYS A 208 -27.44 -23.68 28.27
C LYS A 208 -28.45 -22.79 28.98
N ILE A 209 -28.53 -21.53 28.56
CA ILE A 209 -29.55 -20.58 29.02
C ILE A 209 -30.54 -20.32 27.90
N PHE A 210 -31.82 -20.51 28.20
CA PHE A 210 -32.94 -20.25 27.31
C PHE A 210 -33.70 -19.00 27.79
N VAL A 211 -34.09 -18.15 26.85
CA VAL A 211 -34.97 -17.02 27.12
C VAL A 211 -36.36 -17.36 26.57
N PRO A 212 -37.43 -17.28 27.39
CA PRO A 212 -38.79 -17.52 26.91
C PRO A 212 -39.12 -16.62 25.70
N GLY A 213 -39.55 -17.22 24.59
CA GLY A 213 -39.89 -16.51 23.35
C GLY A 213 -38.82 -16.50 22.26
N ILE A 214 -37.62 -17.06 22.51
CA ILE A 214 -36.54 -17.17 21.52
C ILE A 214 -36.31 -18.66 21.20
N SER A 215 -36.33 -19.03 19.91
CA SER A 215 -36.21 -20.43 19.45
C SER A 215 -34.80 -21.02 19.54
N PHE A 216 -33.81 -20.23 19.93
CA PHE A 216 -32.40 -20.62 20.08
C PHE A 216 -31.89 -20.32 21.50
N HIS A 217 -30.92 -21.09 21.97
CA HIS A 217 -30.26 -20.84 23.26
C HIS A 217 -29.43 -19.56 23.16
N VAL A 218 -29.56 -18.68 24.16
CA VAL A 218 -28.91 -17.36 24.17
C VAL A 218 -27.47 -17.46 24.67
N PHE A 219 -27.18 -18.47 25.48
CA PHE A 219 -25.85 -18.75 26.01
C PHE A 219 -25.63 -20.25 26.11
N GLU A 220 -24.45 -20.70 25.71
CA GLU A 220 -23.88 -22.02 25.95
C GLU A 220 -22.50 -21.81 26.61
N THR A 221 -21.95 -22.75 27.36
CA THR A 221 -20.61 -22.58 27.97
C THR A 221 -19.55 -22.17 26.94
N MET A 222 -19.64 -22.71 25.73
CA MET A 222 -18.78 -22.35 24.59
C MET A 222 -18.88 -20.86 24.17
N SER A 223 -19.98 -20.18 24.49
CA SER A 223 -20.17 -18.75 24.25
C SER A 223 -19.15 -17.87 24.99
N ILE A 224 -18.55 -18.36 26.08
CA ILE A 224 -17.46 -17.67 26.79
C ILE A 224 -16.26 -17.45 25.88
N PHE A 225 -16.01 -18.39 24.96
CA PHE A 225 -14.97 -18.28 23.95
C PHE A 225 -15.48 -17.62 22.66
N THR A 226 -16.67 -18.00 22.17
CA THR A 226 -17.12 -17.59 20.82
C THR A 226 -17.70 -16.17 20.76
N ILE A 227 -18.28 -15.64 21.84
CA ILE A 227 -18.75 -14.24 21.85
C ILE A 227 -17.57 -13.26 21.76
N PRO A 228 -16.51 -13.35 22.60
CA PRO A 228 -15.33 -12.51 22.43
C PRO A 228 -14.65 -12.69 21.07
N LEU A 229 -14.61 -13.92 20.54
CA LEU A 229 -14.10 -14.19 19.20
C LEU A 229 -14.89 -13.46 18.11
N THR A 230 -16.23 -13.40 18.25
CA THR A 230 -17.13 -12.66 17.36
C THR A 230 -16.91 -11.15 17.46
N ILE A 231 -16.77 -10.61 18.67
CA ILE A 231 -16.44 -9.20 18.88
C ILE A 231 -15.08 -8.89 18.24
N MET A 232 -14.09 -9.75 18.45
CA MET A 232 -12.78 -9.62 17.82
C MET A 232 -12.85 -9.66 16.29
N ALA A 233 -13.74 -10.47 15.72
CA ALA A 233 -13.98 -10.52 14.27
C ALA A 233 -14.43 -9.16 13.73
N VAL A 234 -15.37 -8.50 14.40
CA VAL A 234 -15.85 -7.17 14.03
C VAL A 234 -14.74 -6.14 14.22
N MET A 235 -14.06 -6.16 15.38
CA MET A 235 -13.05 -5.17 15.75
C MET A 235 -11.79 -5.22 14.88
N THR A 236 -11.35 -6.40 14.46
CA THR A 236 -10.20 -6.56 13.53
C THR A 236 -10.53 -5.94 12.16
N ASN A 237 -11.71 -6.21 11.62
CA ASN A 237 -12.12 -5.65 10.33
C ASN A 237 -12.33 -4.13 10.38
N ILE A 238 -12.95 -3.60 11.45
CA ILE A 238 -13.03 -2.15 11.68
C ILE A 238 -11.63 -1.55 11.77
N THR A 239 -10.72 -2.20 12.49
CA THR A 239 -9.32 -1.74 12.61
C THR A 239 -8.62 -1.68 11.26
N ALA A 240 -8.78 -2.69 10.41
CA ALA A 240 -8.20 -2.70 9.06
C ALA A 240 -8.73 -1.54 8.19
N ILE A 241 -10.04 -1.29 8.23
CA ILE A 241 -10.66 -0.17 7.49
C ILE A 241 -10.16 1.18 8.01
N ASN A 242 -10.06 1.34 9.34
CA ASN A 242 -9.55 2.56 9.95
C ASN A 242 -8.10 2.81 9.57
N ARG A 243 -7.23 1.78 9.60
CA ARG A 243 -5.84 1.88 9.13
C ARG A 243 -5.75 2.30 7.67
N LEU A 244 -6.63 1.77 6.80
CA LEU A 244 -6.70 2.17 5.40
C LEU A 244 -7.09 3.65 5.25
N ARG A 245 -8.07 4.12 6.02
CA ARG A 245 -8.51 5.53 6.02
C ARG A 245 -7.40 6.45 6.53
N ASP A 246 -6.68 6.05 7.57
CA ASP A 246 -5.57 6.82 8.13
C ASP A 246 -4.39 6.87 7.15
N ALA A 247 -4.08 5.75 6.50
CA ALA A 247 -3.08 5.69 5.44
C ALA A 247 -3.47 6.61 4.26
N LYS A 248 -4.74 6.65 3.85
CA LYS A 248 -5.23 7.59 2.82
C LYS A 248 -4.98 9.04 3.23
N LYS A 249 -5.32 9.43 4.46
CA LYS A 249 -5.11 10.80 4.94
C LYS A 249 -3.62 11.16 4.92
N ALA A 250 -2.76 10.29 5.44
CA ALA A 250 -1.34 10.55 5.51
C ALA A 250 -0.66 10.52 4.14
N LEU A 251 -1.09 9.67 3.20
CA LEU A 251 -0.63 9.71 1.81
C LEU A 251 -1.05 11.00 1.10
N ASN A 252 -2.28 11.47 1.31
CA ASN A 252 -2.73 12.76 0.76
C ASN A 252 -1.90 13.93 1.28
N ILE A 253 -1.53 13.93 2.57
CA ILE A 253 -0.65 14.94 3.17
C ILE A 253 0.73 14.87 2.53
N LYS A 254 1.31 13.66 2.44
CA LYS A 254 2.61 13.43 1.81
C LYS A 254 2.64 13.91 0.35
N ASP A 255 1.60 13.60 -0.42
CA ASP A 255 1.47 14.04 -1.82
C ASP A 255 1.30 15.57 -1.93
N ALA A 256 0.64 16.20 -0.95
CA ALA A 256 0.50 17.65 -0.89
C ALA A 256 1.80 18.34 -0.48
N GLU A 257 2.54 17.78 0.47
CA GLU A 257 3.87 18.24 0.89
C GLU A 257 4.89 18.11 -0.23
N SER A 258 4.89 16.99 -0.96
CA SER A 258 5.76 16.83 -2.13
C SER A 258 5.44 17.90 -3.19
N LYS A 259 4.15 18.16 -3.46
CA LYS A 259 3.75 19.24 -4.37
C LYS A 259 4.19 20.63 -3.89
N LYS A 260 4.04 20.94 -2.60
CA LYS A 260 4.47 22.22 -2.00
C LYS A 260 5.99 22.38 -2.03
N ALA A 261 6.75 21.35 -1.69
CA ALA A 261 8.21 21.38 -1.75
C ALA A 261 8.71 21.60 -3.19
N THR A 262 8.06 20.95 -4.16
CA THR A 262 8.35 21.16 -5.57
C THR A 262 8.00 22.59 -6.02
N TYR A 263 6.86 23.14 -5.60
CA TYR A 263 6.49 24.54 -5.88
C TYR A 263 7.45 25.54 -5.21
N GLY A 264 7.81 25.33 -3.94
CA GLY A 264 8.74 26.18 -3.20
C GLY A 264 10.13 26.23 -3.84
N LYS A 265 10.66 25.08 -4.26
CA LYS A 265 11.91 25.02 -5.02
C LYS A 265 11.80 25.76 -6.36
N ALA A 266 10.70 25.59 -7.09
CA ALA A 266 10.47 26.32 -8.34
C ALA A 266 10.40 27.84 -8.14
N VAL A 267 9.77 28.31 -7.06
CA VAL A 267 9.70 29.75 -6.71
C VAL A 267 11.07 30.28 -6.30
N SER A 268 11.85 29.55 -5.50
CA SER A 268 13.21 29.97 -5.14
C SER A 268 14.15 30.05 -6.35
N ILE A 269 14.08 29.07 -7.26
CA ILE A 269 14.84 29.09 -8.52
C ILE A 269 14.40 30.25 -9.41
N SER A 270 13.09 30.50 -9.54
CA SER A 270 12.56 31.62 -10.33
C SER A 270 12.94 32.98 -9.72
N ALA A 271 12.92 33.12 -8.40
CA ALA A 271 13.35 34.33 -7.71
C ALA A 271 14.84 34.60 -7.94
N ILE A 272 15.70 33.58 -7.84
CA ILE A 272 17.14 33.70 -8.15
C ILE A 272 17.35 34.10 -9.62
N LEU A 273 16.60 33.50 -10.56
CA LEU A 273 16.67 33.85 -11.98
C LEU A 273 16.21 35.29 -12.26
N ILE A 274 15.14 35.74 -11.59
CA ILE A 274 14.62 37.12 -11.71
C ILE A 274 15.62 38.13 -11.14
N THR A 275 16.25 37.83 -10.00
CA THR A 275 17.32 38.67 -9.44
C THR A 275 18.54 38.73 -10.35
N LEU A 276 18.87 37.63 -11.04
CA LEU A 276 19.97 37.58 -12.02
C LEU A 276 19.65 38.39 -13.30
N VAL A 277 18.41 38.32 -13.80
CA VAL A 277 17.93 39.02 -15.01
C VAL A 277 17.77 40.53 -14.76
N LEU A 278 17.30 40.92 -13.56
CA LEU A 278 17.23 42.32 -13.13
C LEU A 278 18.61 42.96 -12.93
N SER A 279 19.66 42.15 -12.75
CA SER A 279 21.04 42.64 -12.68
C SER A 279 21.70 42.83 -14.05
N PHE A 280 21.01 42.48 -15.16
CA PHE A 280 21.61 42.44 -16.51
C PHE A 280 20.78 43.07 -17.64
N SER A 281 19.66 43.73 -17.36
CA SER A 281 18.77 44.23 -18.42
C SER A 281 18.55 45.73 -18.33
N GLY A 282 19.33 46.48 -19.11
CA GLY A 282 18.95 47.82 -19.54
C GLY A 282 17.63 47.79 -20.34
N SER A 283 16.85 48.83 -20.14
CA SER A 283 15.57 49.20 -20.74
C SER A 283 15.22 48.57 -22.09
N SER A 284 14.15 47.76 -22.11
CA SER A 284 13.29 47.62 -23.29
C SER A 284 11.88 47.19 -22.86
N THR A 285 10.93 48.10 -23.00
CA THR A 285 9.49 47.86 -22.82
C THR A 285 8.93 47.10 -24.03
N ALA A 286 8.49 45.86 -23.83
CA ALA A 286 7.69 45.14 -24.81
C ALA A 286 6.36 44.73 -24.18
N PHE A 287 5.28 45.23 -24.75
CA PHE A 287 3.90 44.92 -24.38
C PHE A 287 3.62 43.43 -24.62
N ALA A 288 3.10 42.73 -23.60
CA ALA A 288 2.66 41.35 -23.71
C ALA A 288 1.30 41.29 -24.40
N GLN A 289 1.26 40.68 -25.58
CA GLN A 289 0.06 40.33 -26.31
C GLN A 289 -0.49 39.01 -25.74
N THR A 290 -1.72 39.02 -25.23
CA THR A 290 -2.44 37.82 -24.76
C THR A 290 -2.78 36.92 -25.94
N ASP A 291 -2.16 35.74 -25.98
CA ASP A 291 -2.39 34.69 -26.97
C ASP A 291 -3.64 33.88 -26.56
N THR A 292 -4.69 33.94 -27.39
CA THR A 292 -6.02 33.33 -27.17
C THR A 292 -6.08 31.86 -27.60
N SER A 293 -4.94 31.20 -27.79
CA SER A 293 -4.84 29.85 -28.35
C SER A 293 -4.68 28.72 -27.30
N ASP A 294 -4.59 29.02 -26.00
CA ASP A 294 -4.39 27.99 -24.95
C ASP A 294 -5.74 27.35 -24.52
N PRO A 295 -5.94 26.04 -24.69
CA PRO A 295 -7.16 25.33 -24.26
C PRO A 295 -7.30 25.26 -22.72
N SER A 296 -6.30 25.70 -21.95
CA SER A 296 -6.32 25.69 -20.50
C SER A 296 -5.90 27.00 -19.86
N PRO A 297 -6.45 27.35 -18.68
CA PRO A 297 -5.90 28.43 -17.86
C PRO A 297 -4.51 28.10 -17.29
N VAL A 298 -4.00 26.86 -17.46
CA VAL A 298 -2.67 26.43 -17.03
C VAL A 298 -1.72 26.42 -18.23
N LYS A 299 -0.59 27.14 -18.15
CA LYS A 299 0.44 27.12 -19.20
C LYS A 299 1.18 25.78 -19.20
N PHE A 300 1.16 25.08 -20.34
CA PHE A 300 1.83 23.79 -20.49
C PHE A 300 3.23 23.92 -21.11
N PRO A 301 4.26 23.23 -20.56
CA PRO A 301 5.58 23.19 -21.17
C PRO A 301 5.58 22.35 -22.45
N THR A 302 6.33 22.76 -23.46
CA THR A 302 6.59 21.94 -24.66
C THR A 302 7.86 21.12 -24.43
N PRO A 303 7.81 19.78 -24.57
CA PRO A 303 9.02 18.95 -24.53
C PRO A 303 10.08 19.39 -25.53
N LYS A 304 11.35 19.34 -25.11
CA LYS A 304 12.51 19.69 -25.95
C LYS A 304 13.65 18.71 -25.67
N GLY A 305 14.42 18.38 -26.70
CA GLY A 305 15.64 17.57 -26.57
C GLY A 305 15.41 16.08 -26.37
N ILE A 306 14.22 15.57 -26.67
CA ILE A 306 13.90 14.14 -26.61
C ILE A 306 14.18 13.52 -27.98
N ALA A 307 15.19 12.64 -28.03
CA ALA A 307 15.50 11.91 -29.25
C ALA A 307 14.36 10.94 -29.58
N ASN A 308 13.98 10.85 -30.85
CA ASN A 308 12.91 9.97 -31.34
C ASN A 308 11.54 10.15 -30.65
N GLU A 309 11.23 11.37 -30.19
CA GLU A 309 9.88 11.71 -29.74
C GLU A 309 8.88 11.53 -30.90
N LEU A 310 7.83 10.76 -30.66
CA LEU A 310 6.74 10.57 -31.62
C LEU A 310 5.64 11.61 -31.40
N PHE A 311 5.14 11.70 -30.17
CA PHE A 311 4.18 12.70 -29.73
C PHE A 311 4.14 12.74 -28.21
N TYR A 312 3.42 13.72 -27.64
CA TYR A 312 3.22 13.80 -26.21
C TYR A 312 1.77 14.06 -25.80
N LEU A 313 1.42 13.64 -24.58
CA LEU A 313 0.09 13.80 -24.01
C LEU A 313 0.13 14.70 -22.77
N GLN A 314 -0.76 15.68 -22.73
CA GLN A 314 -0.99 16.57 -21.61
C GLN A 314 -2.45 16.55 -21.20
N ARG A 315 -2.75 16.94 -19.96
CA ARG A 315 -4.12 16.96 -19.45
C ARG A 315 -4.32 17.93 -18.31
N ASP A 316 -5.54 18.41 -18.13
CA ASP A 316 -5.89 19.15 -16.93
C ASP A 316 -6.05 18.25 -15.70
N PRO A 317 -5.74 18.75 -14.49
CA PRO A 317 -5.03 19.99 -14.16
C PRO A 317 -3.49 19.80 -14.06
N ASN A 318 -2.93 18.75 -14.67
CA ASN A 318 -1.56 18.32 -14.43
C ASN A 318 -0.63 18.72 -15.59
N SER A 319 0.30 19.65 -15.32
CA SER A 319 1.27 20.13 -16.32
C SER A 319 2.36 19.12 -16.70
N ASN A 320 2.49 18.00 -15.96
CA ASN A 320 3.40 16.93 -16.35
C ASN A 320 2.94 16.31 -17.67
N THR A 321 3.91 15.97 -18.50
CA THR A 321 3.67 15.49 -19.85
C THR A 321 4.01 14.00 -19.93
N ILE A 322 3.17 13.23 -20.59
CA ILE A 322 3.50 11.85 -20.95
C ILE A 322 4.16 11.89 -22.32
N ILE A 323 5.33 11.28 -22.45
CA ILE A 323 6.06 11.19 -23.71
C ILE A 323 5.87 9.79 -24.29
N TYR A 324 5.69 9.76 -25.61
CA TYR A 324 5.69 8.55 -26.42
C TYR A 324 6.92 8.62 -27.32
N GLU A 325 7.92 7.81 -27.00
CA GLU A 325 9.23 7.78 -27.66
C GLU A 325 9.35 6.48 -28.47
N LEU A 326 9.91 6.54 -29.67
CA LEU A 326 10.17 5.35 -30.47
C LEU A 326 11.19 4.46 -29.75
N ASN A 327 10.88 3.17 -29.61
CA ASN A 327 11.81 2.19 -29.05
C ASN A 327 12.66 1.56 -30.17
N LEU A 328 13.97 1.70 -30.08
CA LEU A 328 14.92 1.12 -31.02
C LEU A 328 15.80 0.10 -30.31
N ASP A 329 16.02 -1.05 -30.95
CA ASP A 329 16.97 -2.05 -30.49
C ASP A 329 18.43 -1.58 -30.67
N SER A 330 19.37 -2.36 -30.14
CA SER A 330 20.82 -2.10 -30.27
C SER A 330 21.33 -2.01 -31.73
N LYS A 331 20.54 -2.46 -32.71
CA LYS A 331 20.84 -2.43 -34.15
C LYS A 331 20.12 -1.28 -34.87
N GLY A 332 19.35 -0.46 -34.16
CA GLY A 332 18.59 0.66 -34.70
C GLY A 332 17.27 0.28 -35.37
N ASN A 333 16.80 -0.96 -35.20
CA ASN A 333 15.48 -1.39 -35.68
C ASN A 333 14.43 -1.13 -34.59
N VAL A 334 13.18 -0.93 -35.00
CA VAL A 334 12.07 -0.78 -34.04
C VAL A 334 11.87 -2.10 -33.29
N ASP A 335 11.77 -2.03 -31.96
CA ASP A 335 11.42 -3.18 -31.13
C ASP A 335 9.99 -3.63 -31.48
N ALA A 336 9.84 -4.84 -31.99
CA ALA A 336 8.54 -5.34 -32.46
C ALA A 336 7.56 -5.63 -31.31
N ASP A 337 8.07 -5.96 -30.12
CA ASP A 337 7.26 -6.31 -28.95
C ASP A 337 6.79 -5.04 -28.21
N GLU A 338 7.67 -4.04 -28.08
CA GLU A 338 7.35 -2.74 -27.47
C GLU A 338 7.88 -1.58 -28.35
N PRO A 339 7.22 -1.24 -29.47
CA PRO A 339 7.71 -0.24 -30.42
C PRO A 339 7.70 1.21 -29.91
N VAL A 340 7.01 1.47 -28.78
CA VAL A 340 6.86 2.80 -28.19
C VAL A 340 7.07 2.74 -26.68
N LEU A 341 8.09 3.45 -26.21
CA LEU A 341 8.31 3.67 -24.78
C LEU A 341 7.41 4.80 -24.28
N VAL A 342 6.72 4.55 -23.18
CA VAL A 342 5.81 5.52 -22.56
C VAL A 342 6.25 5.86 -21.15
N TYR A 343 6.49 7.14 -20.87
CA TYR A 343 6.97 7.62 -19.57
C TYR A 343 6.53 9.05 -19.27
N TRP A 344 6.67 9.46 -18.01
CA TRP A 344 6.45 10.83 -17.57
C TRP A 344 7.69 11.70 -17.78
N MET A 345 7.49 12.89 -18.31
CA MET A 345 8.38 14.04 -18.13
C MET A 345 7.78 14.94 -17.06
N ARG A 346 8.47 15.02 -15.92
CA ARG A 346 8.01 15.78 -14.76
C ARG A 346 8.66 17.15 -14.74
N TYR A 347 8.04 18.12 -15.42
CA TYR A 347 8.54 19.49 -15.45
C TYR A 347 8.55 20.16 -14.07
N HIS A 348 7.65 19.75 -13.19
CA HIS A 348 7.69 20.16 -11.79
C HIS A 348 8.96 19.66 -11.08
N ASP A 349 9.45 18.46 -11.40
CA ASP A 349 10.64 17.84 -10.82
C ASP A 349 11.88 18.05 -11.72
N GLY A 350 12.10 19.25 -12.25
CA GLY A 350 13.29 19.58 -13.05
C GLY A 350 13.36 18.95 -14.45
N GLY A 351 12.27 18.35 -14.94
CA GLY A 351 12.24 17.69 -16.25
C GLY A 351 12.71 16.23 -16.21
N GLU A 352 12.71 15.58 -15.04
CA GLU A 352 13.13 14.18 -14.92
C GLU A 352 12.19 13.21 -15.68
N LYS A 353 12.81 12.24 -16.36
CA LYS A 353 12.17 11.07 -16.97
C LYS A 353 11.81 10.06 -15.87
N LYS A 354 10.55 9.63 -15.82
CA LYS A 354 10.07 8.64 -14.86
C LYS A 354 9.09 7.66 -15.48
N ASP A 355 9.27 6.38 -15.22
CA ASP A 355 8.38 5.34 -15.74
C ASP A 355 6.93 5.45 -15.24
N LEU A 356 6.01 4.97 -16.08
CA LEU A 356 4.62 4.75 -15.70
C LEU A 356 4.53 3.63 -14.65
N SER A 357 3.66 3.81 -13.64
CA SER A 357 3.32 2.69 -12.75
C SER A 357 2.56 1.60 -13.52
N TYR A 358 2.59 0.36 -13.00
CA TYR A 358 1.86 -0.77 -13.60
C TYR A 358 0.39 -0.45 -13.91
N ILE A 359 -0.28 0.22 -12.98
CA ILE A 359 -1.69 0.62 -13.13
C ILE A 359 -1.85 1.67 -14.23
N GLN A 360 -1.00 2.69 -14.27
CA GLN A 360 -1.05 3.74 -15.29
C GLN A 360 -0.81 3.17 -16.68
N ARG A 361 0.14 2.25 -16.81
CA ARG A 361 0.43 1.56 -18.07
C ARG A 361 -0.74 0.68 -18.51
N LYS A 362 -1.32 -0.12 -17.61
CA LYS A 362 -2.35 -1.11 -17.99
C LYS A 362 -3.75 -0.53 -18.20
N PHE A 363 -4.07 0.62 -17.56
CA PHE A 363 -5.44 1.15 -17.55
C PHE A 363 -5.59 2.60 -18.00
N ALA A 364 -4.51 3.38 -18.14
CA ALA A 364 -4.59 4.79 -18.50
C ALA A 364 -3.80 5.15 -19.78
N TYR A 365 -2.49 5.31 -19.66
CA TYR A 365 -1.61 5.93 -20.68
C TYR A 365 -0.83 4.92 -21.52
N GLY A 366 -0.90 3.63 -21.21
CA GLY A 366 -0.23 2.64 -22.04
C GLY A 366 -0.88 2.50 -23.42
N LEU A 367 -0.11 1.91 -24.33
CA LEU A 367 -0.55 1.55 -25.66
C LEU A 367 -0.69 0.04 -25.78
N GLN A 368 -1.72 -0.41 -26.47
CA GLN A 368 -1.79 -1.75 -27.06
C GLN A 368 -1.23 -1.64 -28.48
N THR A 369 -0.29 -2.51 -28.81
CA THR A 369 0.39 -2.51 -30.10
C THR A 369 -0.02 -3.75 -30.90
N LYS A 370 -0.17 -3.58 -32.20
CA LYS A 370 -0.41 -4.67 -33.14
C LYS A 370 0.45 -4.44 -34.37
N ASP A 371 1.32 -5.41 -34.66
CA ASP A 371 2.14 -5.40 -35.87
C ASP A 371 1.26 -5.59 -37.11
N LEU A 372 1.45 -4.71 -38.11
CA LEU A 372 0.76 -4.75 -39.40
C LEU A 372 1.66 -5.28 -40.53
N GLY A 373 2.93 -5.59 -40.24
CA GLY A 373 3.95 -5.95 -41.21
C GLY A 373 4.60 -4.74 -41.86
N ASN A 374 5.71 -4.98 -42.57
CA ASN A 374 6.50 -3.94 -43.26
C ASN A 374 6.96 -2.78 -42.35
N GLY A 375 7.16 -3.07 -41.07
CA GLY A 375 7.55 -2.08 -40.06
C GLY A 375 6.47 -1.06 -39.72
N GLN A 376 5.19 -1.37 -39.94
CA GLN A 376 4.06 -0.54 -39.54
C GLN A 376 3.36 -1.14 -38.32
N PHE A 377 2.95 -0.30 -37.38
CA PHE A 377 2.27 -0.74 -36.16
C PHE A 377 0.97 0.04 -35.94
N GLU A 378 -0.09 -0.67 -35.59
CA GLU A 378 -1.30 -0.06 -35.05
C GLU A 378 -1.14 0.11 -33.53
N LEU A 379 -1.36 1.32 -33.03
CA LEU A 379 -1.30 1.67 -31.62
C LEU A 379 -2.71 2.07 -31.14
N ARG A 380 -3.14 1.56 -29.99
CA ARG A 380 -4.40 1.95 -29.35
C ARG A 380 -4.17 2.31 -27.89
N PHE A 381 -4.70 3.44 -27.43
CA PHE A 381 -4.70 3.74 -26.01
C PHE A 381 -5.50 2.67 -25.24
N VAL A 382 -4.93 2.16 -24.14
CA VAL A 382 -5.62 1.20 -23.26
C VAL A 382 -6.95 1.75 -22.73
N SER A 383 -7.02 3.07 -22.54
CA SER A 383 -8.18 3.80 -22.04
C SER A 383 -9.20 4.16 -23.14
N HIS A 384 -8.81 4.13 -24.41
CA HIS A 384 -9.70 4.50 -25.50
C HIS A 384 -9.36 3.76 -26.81
N LYS A 385 -9.95 2.57 -26.97
CA LYS A 385 -9.64 1.67 -28.10
C LYS A 385 -10.26 2.07 -29.43
N LYS A 386 -11.22 3.01 -29.45
CA LYS A 386 -11.99 3.37 -30.67
C LYS A 386 -11.22 4.28 -31.63
N LEU A 387 -10.08 4.84 -31.20
CA LEU A 387 -9.24 5.72 -32.01
C LEU A 387 -7.88 5.04 -32.25
N PRO A 388 -7.71 4.30 -33.36
CA PRO A 388 -6.42 3.74 -33.72
C PRO A 388 -5.45 4.84 -34.19
N LEU A 389 -4.21 4.71 -33.75
CA LEU A 389 -3.05 5.46 -34.22
C LEU A 389 -2.18 4.52 -35.05
N TYR A 390 -1.42 5.05 -35.99
CA TYR A 390 -0.55 4.26 -36.86
C TYR A 390 0.88 4.79 -36.82
N LEU A 391 1.81 3.96 -36.34
CA LEU A 391 3.24 4.21 -36.40
C LEU A 391 3.76 3.76 -37.77
N ILE A 392 4.21 4.73 -38.57
CA ILE A 392 4.62 4.49 -39.96
C ILE A 392 5.93 5.24 -40.20
N LYS A 393 6.86 4.59 -40.91
CA LYS A 393 8.07 5.25 -41.42
C LYS A 393 7.68 6.12 -42.61
N SER A 394 7.89 7.43 -42.49
CA SER A 394 7.57 8.39 -43.54
C SER A 394 8.51 8.25 -44.73
N ASP A 395 7.95 8.39 -45.93
CA ASP A 395 8.71 8.33 -47.18
C ASP A 395 9.56 9.57 -47.43
N THR A 396 9.20 10.72 -46.83
CA THR A 396 9.84 12.03 -47.07
C THR A 396 11.10 12.22 -46.25
N ASP A 397 11.05 12.00 -44.95
CA ASP A 397 12.18 12.21 -44.02
C ASP A 397 12.80 10.91 -43.49
N LYS A 398 12.26 9.76 -43.90
CA LYS A 398 12.70 8.41 -43.49
C LYS A 398 12.63 8.18 -41.97
N LYS A 399 11.89 8.98 -41.22
CA LYS A 399 11.67 8.83 -39.77
C LYS A 399 10.31 8.21 -39.49
N TYR A 400 10.17 7.61 -38.31
CA TYR A 400 8.90 7.10 -37.83
C TYR A 400 8.05 8.22 -37.25
N HIS A 401 6.78 8.28 -37.66
CA HIS A 401 5.78 9.21 -37.16
C HIS A 401 4.50 8.49 -36.80
N VAL A 402 3.71 9.09 -35.91
CA VAL A 402 2.38 8.57 -35.54
C VAL A 402 1.31 9.36 -36.27
N TYR A 403 0.45 8.64 -37.00
CA TYR A 403 -0.66 9.21 -37.74
C TYR A 403 -2.01 8.83 -37.12
N ILE A 404 -2.95 9.76 -37.15
CA ILE A 404 -4.35 9.51 -36.79
C ILE A 404 -5.28 10.05 -37.88
N THR A 405 -6.37 9.35 -38.14
CA THR A 405 -7.42 9.85 -39.05
C THR A 405 -8.65 10.26 -38.23
N VAL A 406 -8.98 11.54 -38.27
CA VAL A 406 -10.14 12.13 -37.58
C VAL A 406 -10.87 13.04 -38.56
N ASN A 407 -12.20 12.93 -38.64
CA ASN A 407 -13.02 13.74 -39.56
C ASN A 407 -12.52 13.70 -41.02
N ASN A 408 -12.13 12.51 -41.51
CA ASN A 408 -11.52 12.26 -42.82
C ASN A 408 -10.20 13.00 -43.10
N LYS A 409 -9.54 13.56 -42.07
CA LYS A 409 -8.22 14.17 -42.17
C LYS A 409 -7.17 13.27 -41.53
N LYS A 410 -6.09 12.99 -42.27
CA LYS A 410 -4.91 12.28 -41.76
C LYS A 410 -3.95 13.29 -41.14
N ILE A 411 -3.72 13.17 -39.84
CA ILE A 411 -2.91 14.09 -39.04
C ILE A 411 -1.67 13.34 -38.56
N GLN A 412 -0.50 13.88 -38.84
CA GLN A 412 0.74 13.51 -38.16
C GLN A 412 0.72 14.14 -36.77
N LEU A 413 0.65 13.32 -35.73
CA LEU A 413 0.34 13.74 -34.37
C LEU A 413 1.57 14.33 -33.67
N ASP A 414 1.45 15.55 -33.14
CA ASP A 414 2.49 16.18 -32.32
C ASP A 414 2.09 16.17 -30.83
N ARG A 415 0.83 16.50 -30.54
CA ARG A 415 0.30 16.66 -29.18
C ARG A 415 -1.12 16.14 -29.05
N VAL A 416 -1.35 15.40 -27.97
CA VAL A 416 -2.69 15.07 -27.45
C VAL A 416 -2.93 15.88 -26.18
N PHE A 417 -4.05 16.58 -26.10
CA PHE A 417 -4.45 17.33 -24.91
C PHE A 417 -5.81 16.86 -24.42
N VAL A 418 -5.92 16.51 -23.14
CA VAL A 418 -7.17 16.02 -22.54
C VAL A 418 -7.72 17.06 -21.58
N ARG A 419 -8.88 17.66 -21.93
CA ARG A 419 -9.59 18.60 -21.07
C ARG A 419 -10.45 17.84 -20.07
N ILE A 420 -10.13 17.96 -18.79
CA ILE A 420 -10.86 17.31 -17.69
C ILE A 420 -11.55 18.39 -16.84
N GLU A 421 -12.86 18.28 -16.67
CA GLU A 421 -13.67 19.18 -15.83
C GLU A 421 -14.41 18.36 -14.76
N GLY A 422 -13.72 18.14 -13.63
CA GLY A 422 -14.25 17.36 -12.50
C GLY A 422 -14.10 15.84 -12.66
N GLY A 423 -14.91 15.08 -11.92
CA GLY A 423 -14.83 13.62 -11.84
C GLY A 423 -13.86 13.12 -10.75
N SER A 424 -13.67 11.80 -10.71
CA SER A 424 -12.76 11.14 -9.76
C SER A 424 -11.43 10.80 -10.43
N PHE A 425 -10.41 10.43 -9.64
CA PHE A 425 -9.12 10.00 -10.20
C PHE A 425 -9.25 8.81 -11.17
N TRP A 426 -10.20 7.90 -10.91
CA TRP A 426 -10.42 6.70 -11.73
C TRP A 426 -11.41 6.93 -12.88
N LEU A 427 -12.31 7.89 -12.72
CA LEU A 427 -13.33 8.25 -13.71
C LEU A 427 -13.36 9.77 -13.84
N PRO A 428 -12.37 10.36 -14.52
CA PRO A 428 -12.34 11.79 -14.77
C PRO A 428 -13.45 12.16 -15.75
N ASN A 429 -14.08 13.32 -15.55
CA ASN A 429 -15.04 13.82 -16.51
C ASN A 429 -14.29 14.54 -17.64
N VAL A 430 -14.08 13.83 -18.75
CA VAL A 430 -13.35 14.33 -19.93
C VAL A 430 -14.33 15.11 -20.80
N LYS A 431 -14.09 16.42 -20.97
CA LYS A 431 -14.96 17.28 -21.79
C LYS A 431 -14.67 17.10 -23.28
N TYR A 432 -13.40 17.07 -23.63
CA TYR A 432 -12.91 16.81 -24.98
C TYR A 432 -11.43 16.40 -24.96
N VAL A 433 -11.01 15.78 -26.05
CA VAL A 433 -9.61 15.53 -26.39
C VAL A 433 -9.28 16.39 -27.60
N GLU A 434 -8.22 17.17 -27.52
CA GLU A 434 -7.66 17.95 -28.61
C GLU A 434 -6.44 17.23 -29.19
N LEU A 435 -6.39 17.11 -30.50
CA LEU A 435 -5.32 16.50 -31.26
C LEU A 435 -4.69 17.58 -32.11
N LYS A 436 -3.43 17.87 -31.86
CA LYS A 436 -2.64 18.85 -32.60
C LYS A 436 -1.53 18.14 -33.36
N GLY A 437 -1.34 18.53 -34.61
CA GLY A 437 -0.38 17.92 -35.49
C GLY A 437 -0.21 18.68 -36.80
N THR A 438 0.40 18.03 -37.79
CA THR A 438 0.54 18.54 -39.16
C THR A 438 -0.19 17.66 -40.16
N ASN A 439 -0.53 18.21 -41.33
CA ASN A 439 -1.12 17.40 -42.39
C ASN A 439 -0.07 16.44 -42.97
N ALA A 440 -0.43 15.18 -43.22
CA ALA A 440 0.50 14.21 -43.82
C ALA A 440 1.04 14.63 -45.21
N THR A 441 0.35 15.56 -45.91
CA THR A 441 0.74 16.08 -47.22
C THR A 441 1.30 17.51 -47.21
N GLY A 442 1.43 18.17 -46.04
CA GLY A 442 1.93 19.56 -45.98
C GLY A 442 2.18 20.08 -44.56
N SER A 443 2.97 21.15 -44.45
CA SER A 443 3.41 21.74 -43.18
C SER A 443 2.35 22.57 -42.43
N THR A 444 1.08 22.48 -42.83
CA THR A 444 -0.02 23.20 -42.16
C THR A 444 -0.39 22.52 -40.84
N GLN A 445 -0.43 23.28 -39.75
CA GLN A 445 -0.90 22.77 -38.46
C GLN A 445 -2.40 22.50 -38.48
N ILE A 446 -2.79 21.34 -37.95
CA ILE A 446 -4.17 20.90 -37.78
C ILE A 446 -4.43 20.73 -36.28
N VAL A 447 -5.56 21.26 -35.82
CA VAL A 447 -6.09 21.04 -34.47
C VAL A 447 -7.51 20.50 -34.61
N GLU A 448 -7.76 19.30 -34.10
CA GLU A 448 -9.09 18.67 -34.09
C GLU A 448 -9.50 18.37 -32.65
N ARG A 449 -10.78 18.58 -32.31
CA ARG A 449 -11.32 18.30 -30.97
C ARG A 449 -12.40 17.22 -31.05
N ILE A 450 -12.24 16.18 -30.24
CA ILE A 450 -13.18 15.06 -30.11
C ILE A 450 -13.85 15.17 -28.75
N LYS A 451 -15.18 15.25 -28.71
CA LYS A 451 -15.94 15.10 -27.45
C LYS A 451 -15.95 13.63 -27.05
N VAL A 452 -15.65 13.35 -25.78
CA VAL A 452 -15.50 11.99 -25.23
C VAL A 452 -16.66 11.66 -24.32
#